data_AF-A0A9E5IV08-F1
#
_entry.id   AF-A0A9E5IV08-F1
#
_cell.length_a   1.000
_cell.length_b   1.000
_cell.length_c   1.000
_cell.angle_alpha   90.00
_cell.angle_beta   90.00
_cell.angle_gamma   90.00
#
_symmetry.space_group_name_H-M   'P 1'
#
loop_
_entity.id
_entity.type
_entity.pdbx_description
1 polymer ?
#
loop_
_entity_poly.entity_id
_entity_poly.type
_entity_poly.pdbx_seq_one_letter_code
_entity_poly.pdbx_strand_id
1 'polypeptide(L)'
;MDLKELVQTCALQLAQAPLAYGHGTLNAQDEATWLVLWQLQLPLDLDLSVDVETLHHQVKALNPARHVLDIPQDAIAACQTLIAQRIQTRKPAAYLTREAWLQGIPFYVDERSIVPRSFIAELIADGAFDGWLSEKSHAFLDLCTGNGSLAVLCAMAYPDIQVTGADISSAALAVAQINVDKHQLNHRIQLIESDGLQGLQQKFDCILCNPPYVCEAS
;
A
#
# COMPACT_ATOMS: atom_id res chain seq x y z
N MET A 1 2.08 3.83 30.11
CA MET A 1 2.07 2.72 29.17
C MET A 1 3.03 3.07 28.07
N ASP A 2 4.03 2.23 27.87
CA ASP A 2 5.01 2.42 26.81
C ASP A 2 4.49 1.88 25.47
N LEU A 3 5.27 2.10 24.40
CA LEU A 3 4.94 1.66 23.05
C LEU A 3 4.80 0.15 22.94
N LYS A 4 5.67 -0.62 23.61
CA LYS A 4 5.65 -2.08 23.51
C LYS A 4 4.43 -2.65 24.21
N GLU A 5 4.11 -2.14 25.40
CA GLU A 5 2.91 -2.50 26.16
C GLU A 5 1.63 -2.19 25.37
N LEU A 6 1.57 -1.02 24.73
CA LEU A 6 0.43 -0.62 23.89
C LEU A 6 0.26 -1.56 22.69
N VAL A 7 1.35 -1.84 21.97
CA VAL A 7 1.34 -2.75 20.82
C VAL A 7 0.91 -4.15 21.24
N GLN A 8 1.47 -4.68 22.34
CA GLN A 8 1.11 -6.00 22.86
C GLN A 8 -0.37 -6.07 23.24
N THR A 9 -0.89 -5.03 23.90
CA THR A 9 -2.32 -4.95 24.26
C THR A 9 -3.21 -4.96 23.02
N CYS A 10 -2.85 -4.19 21.99
CA CYS A 10 -3.59 -4.14 20.73
C CYS A 10 -3.52 -5.49 19.97
N ALA A 11 -2.35 -6.12 19.94
CA ALA A 11 -2.13 -7.41 19.30
C ALA A 11 -3.00 -8.51 19.93
N LEU A 12 -3.12 -8.54 21.26
CA LEU A 12 -3.99 -9.48 21.97
C LEU A 12 -5.47 -9.29 21.60
N GLN A 13 -5.93 -8.05 21.44
CA GLN A 13 -7.30 -7.76 21.00
C GLN A 13 -7.57 -8.25 19.58
N LEU A 14 -6.64 -7.99 18.65
CA LEU A 14 -6.74 -8.46 17.26
C LEU A 14 -6.70 -10.00 17.18
N ALA A 15 -5.85 -10.65 17.97
CA ALA A 15 -5.72 -12.11 18.00
C ALA A 15 -6.96 -12.84 18.52
N GLN A 16 -7.74 -12.21 19.39
CA GLN A 16 -9.00 -12.77 19.92
C GLN A 16 -10.19 -12.56 18.97
N ALA A 17 -10.05 -11.69 17.97
CA ALA A 17 -11.08 -11.43 16.98
C ALA A 17 -10.94 -12.35 15.76
N PRO A 18 -12.05 -12.71 15.08
CA PRO A 18 -12.03 -13.53 13.87
C PRO A 18 -11.61 -12.69 12.65
N LEU A 19 -10.33 -12.30 12.62
CA LEU A 19 -9.74 -11.47 11.58
C LEU A 19 -8.84 -12.29 10.65
N ALA A 20 -8.80 -11.88 9.38
CA ALA A 20 -7.82 -12.34 8.41
C ALA A 20 -6.74 -11.28 8.21
N TYR A 21 -5.51 -11.75 8.00
CA TYR A 21 -4.31 -10.96 7.72
C TYR A 21 -3.78 -11.29 6.31
N GLY A 22 -2.76 -10.58 5.84
CA GLY A 22 -2.13 -10.82 4.53
C GLY A 22 -2.14 -9.62 3.57
N HIS A 23 -2.67 -8.47 3.99
CA HIS A 23 -2.67 -7.22 3.21
C HIS A 23 -1.51 -6.30 3.61
N GLY A 24 -0.30 -6.87 3.70
CA GLY A 24 0.92 -6.19 4.14
C GLY A 24 1.45 -6.63 5.50
N THR A 25 0.64 -7.33 6.30
CA THR A 25 1.00 -7.88 7.61
C THR A 25 0.62 -9.36 7.69
N LEU A 26 1.37 -10.17 8.44
CA LEU A 26 1.18 -11.63 8.43
C LEU A 26 0.32 -12.13 9.59
N ASN A 27 0.26 -11.38 10.68
CA ASN A 27 -0.41 -11.79 11.91
C ASN A 27 -0.88 -10.58 12.74
N ALA A 28 -1.55 -10.86 13.87
CA ALA A 28 -2.08 -9.84 14.78
C ALA A 28 -1.01 -8.92 15.38
N GLN A 29 0.19 -9.44 15.66
CA GLN A 29 1.30 -8.67 16.21
C GLN A 29 1.82 -7.66 15.18
N ASP A 30 2.00 -8.10 13.93
CA ASP A 30 2.47 -7.25 12.83
C ASP A 30 1.43 -6.15 12.52
N GLU A 31 0.14 -6.49 12.44
CA GLU A 31 -0.92 -5.51 12.16
C GLU A 31 -1.13 -4.53 13.31
N ALA A 32 -1.03 -4.97 14.57
CA ALA A 32 -1.05 -4.08 15.73
C ALA A 32 0.14 -3.12 15.73
N THR A 33 1.34 -3.62 15.44
CA THR A 33 2.55 -2.79 15.33
C THR A 33 2.35 -1.72 14.26
N TRP A 34 1.91 -2.12 13.06
CA TRP A 34 1.61 -1.21 11.96
C TRP A 34 0.60 -0.12 12.35
N LEU A 35 -0.57 -0.51 12.86
CA LEU A 35 -1.66 0.42 13.17
C LEU A 35 -1.29 1.38 14.30
N VAL A 36 -0.58 0.90 15.33
CA VAL A 36 -0.13 1.75 16.45
C VAL A 36 0.94 2.73 15.98
N LEU A 37 1.97 2.28 15.25
CA LEU A 37 3.00 3.18 14.72
C LEU A 37 2.40 4.23 13.79
N TRP A 38 1.50 3.82 12.90
CA TRP A 38 0.78 4.72 12.00
C TRP A 38 -0.06 5.76 12.75
N GLN A 39 -0.86 5.33 13.73
CA GLN A 39 -1.73 6.21 14.51
C GLN A 39 -0.93 7.20 15.37
N LEU A 40 0.22 6.77 15.89
CA LEU A 40 1.16 7.62 16.63
C LEU A 40 2.08 8.42 15.71
N GLN A 41 1.98 8.22 14.38
CA GLN A 41 2.83 8.83 13.35
C GLN A 41 4.33 8.68 13.67
N LEU A 42 4.70 7.46 14.07
CA LEU A 42 6.07 7.00 14.25
C LEU A 42 6.58 6.34 12.95
N PRO A 43 7.90 6.18 12.78
CA PRO A 43 8.45 5.41 11.67
C PRO A 43 7.84 4.00 11.64
N LEU A 44 7.37 3.56 10.47
CA LEU A 44 6.69 2.27 10.31
C LEU A 44 7.66 1.08 10.26
N ASP A 45 8.94 1.37 9.99
CA ASP A 45 10.08 0.44 9.97
C ASP A 45 10.82 0.36 11.31
N LEU A 46 10.24 0.93 12.37
CA LEU A 46 10.84 0.92 13.71
C LEU A 46 11.01 -0.53 14.21
N ASP A 47 12.22 -0.90 14.59
CA ASP A 47 12.53 -2.24 15.10
C ASP A 47 12.14 -2.38 16.58
N LEU A 48 10.97 -2.92 16.85
CA LEU A 48 10.47 -3.12 18.22
C LEU A 48 11.20 -4.25 18.99
N SER A 49 12.17 -4.95 18.38
CA SER A 49 12.96 -5.97 19.09
C SER A 49 13.98 -5.37 20.06
N VAL A 50 14.50 -4.17 19.77
CA VAL A 50 15.45 -3.46 20.65
C VAL A 50 14.77 -2.92 21.90
N ASP A 51 15.52 -2.63 22.96
CA ASP A 51 14.95 -2.12 24.20
C ASP A 51 14.27 -0.75 24.04
N VAL A 52 13.38 -0.41 24.98
CA VAL A 52 12.55 0.80 24.88
C VAL A 52 13.34 2.10 25.03
N GLU A 53 14.51 2.07 25.69
CA GLU A 53 15.39 3.25 25.81
C GLU A 53 16.08 3.53 24.47
N THR A 54 16.55 2.49 23.79
CA THR A 54 17.07 2.59 22.41
C THR A 54 16.01 3.13 21.45
N LEU A 55 14.78 2.59 21.51
CA LEU A 55 13.64 3.11 20.73
C LEU A 55 13.38 4.60 21.03
N HIS A 56 13.43 4.98 22.30
CA HIS A 56 13.23 6.38 22.71
C HIS A 56 14.27 7.30 22.08
N HIS A 57 15.54 6.91 22.12
CA HIS A 57 16.62 7.68 21.52
C HIS A 57 16.43 7.84 20.01
N GLN A 58 16.13 6.75 19.29
CA GLN A 58 15.89 6.78 17.84
C GLN A 58 14.72 7.69 17.47
N VAL A 59 13.59 7.55 18.15
CA VAL A 59 12.39 8.35 17.89
C VAL A 59 12.60 9.82 18.22
N LYS A 60 13.25 10.14 19.34
CA LYS A 60 13.56 11.53 19.71
C LYS A 60 14.53 12.20 18.74
N ALA A 61 15.48 11.45 18.18
CA ALA A 61 16.40 11.96 17.17
C ALA A 61 15.67 12.38 15.87
N LEU A 62 14.61 11.65 15.50
CA LEU A 62 13.79 11.95 14.33
C LEU A 62 12.77 13.06 14.60
N ASN A 63 12.10 12.99 15.75
CA ASN A 63 11.10 13.97 16.16
C ASN A 63 11.03 14.10 17.69
N PRO A 64 11.57 15.19 18.27
CA PRO A 64 11.57 15.41 19.71
C PRO A 64 10.19 15.46 20.36
N ALA A 65 9.12 15.73 19.60
CA ALA A 65 7.75 15.79 20.11
C ALA A 65 7.08 14.41 20.25
N ARG A 66 7.70 13.34 19.76
CA ARG A 66 7.15 11.97 19.87
C ARG A 66 7.51 11.32 21.20
N HIS A 67 6.63 10.45 21.68
CA HIS A 67 6.76 9.76 22.97
C HIS A 67 6.58 8.26 22.77
N VAL A 68 7.49 7.46 23.33
CA VAL A 68 7.43 5.99 23.30
C VAL A 68 7.49 5.35 24.69
N LEU A 69 7.93 6.08 25.72
CA LEU A 69 7.97 5.60 27.12
C LEU A 69 6.66 5.92 27.84
N ASP A 70 6.17 7.15 27.66
CA ASP A 70 4.94 7.65 28.28
C ASP A 70 4.00 8.18 27.19
N ILE A 71 3.28 7.26 26.55
CA ILE A 71 2.32 7.64 25.49
C ILE A 71 1.14 8.38 26.15
N PRO A 72 0.76 9.57 25.65
CA PRO A 72 -0.41 10.31 26.14
C PRO A 72 -1.70 9.48 26.09
N GLN A 73 -2.59 9.68 27.06
CA GLN A 73 -3.83 8.89 27.19
C GLN A 73 -4.79 9.06 26.01
N ASP A 74 -4.86 10.25 25.43
CA ASP A 74 -5.61 10.54 24.22
C ASP A 74 -5.05 9.79 23.00
N ALA A 75 -3.72 9.73 22.86
CA ALA A 75 -3.06 8.95 21.82
C ALA A 75 -3.28 7.44 21.99
N ILE A 76 -3.24 6.93 23.23
CA ILE A 76 -3.60 5.54 23.55
C ILE A 76 -5.06 5.26 23.14
N ALA A 77 -5.98 6.14 23.50
CA ALA A 77 -7.40 5.98 23.17
C ALA A 77 -7.65 6.02 21.65
N ALA A 78 -6.90 6.84 20.91
CA ALA A 78 -6.94 6.87 19.44
C ALA A 78 -6.50 5.53 18.83
N CYS A 79 -5.40 4.95 19.31
CA CYS A 79 -4.95 3.62 18.89
C CYS A 79 -6.00 2.54 19.18
N GLN A 80 -6.56 2.54 20.40
CA GLN A 80 -7.61 1.59 20.78
C GLN A 80 -8.87 1.74 19.93
N THR A 81 -9.24 2.98 19.57
CA THR A 81 -10.37 3.25 18.67
C THR A 81 -10.13 2.66 17.29
N LEU A 82 -8.93 2.83 16.73
CA LEU A 82 -8.55 2.26 15.43
C LEU A 82 -8.58 0.71 15.45
N ILE A 83 -8.08 0.09 16.52
CA ILE A 83 -8.14 -1.37 16.72
C ILE A 83 -9.58 -1.86 16.84
N ALA A 84 -10.43 -1.16 17.61
CA ALA A 84 -11.85 -1.49 17.71
C ALA A 84 -12.55 -1.39 16.34
N GLN A 85 -12.24 -0.34 15.55
CA GLN A 85 -12.76 -0.17 14.21
C GLN A 85 -12.31 -1.31 13.28
N ARG A 86 -11.04 -1.73 13.36
CA ARG A 86 -10.50 -2.88 12.63
C ARG A 86 -11.25 -4.17 12.94
N ILE A 87 -11.52 -4.43 14.22
CA ILE A 87 -12.27 -5.60 14.69
C ILE A 87 -13.72 -5.56 14.22
N GLN A 88 -14.41 -4.43 14.43
CA GLN A 88 -15.84 -4.29 14.15
C GLN A 88 -16.14 -4.35 12.66
N THR A 89 -15.37 -3.62 11.84
CA THR A 89 -15.62 -3.53 10.41
C THR A 89 -15.04 -4.71 9.64
N ARG A 90 -14.04 -5.40 10.23
CA ARG A 90 -13.22 -6.45 9.58
C ARG A 90 -12.54 -6.02 8.28
N LYS A 91 -12.59 -4.74 7.93
CA LYS A 91 -11.91 -4.19 6.76
C LYS A 91 -10.40 -4.33 6.92
N PRO A 92 -9.65 -4.56 5.83
CA PRO A 92 -8.18 -4.52 5.86
C PRO A 92 -7.67 -3.24 6.51
N ALA A 93 -6.56 -3.33 7.26
CA ALA A 93 -5.90 -2.19 7.89
C ALA A 93 -5.66 -1.04 6.89
N ALA A 94 -5.21 -1.36 5.67
CA ALA A 94 -4.95 -0.39 4.62
C ALA A 94 -6.16 0.50 4.25
N TYR A 95 -7.39 -0.02 4.35
CA TYR A 95 -8.59 0.79 4.08
C TYR A 95 -8.92 1.74 5.23
N LEU A 96 -8.53 1.41 6.46
CA LEU A 96 -8.69 2.27 7.64
C LEU A 96 -7.67 3.39 7.64
N THR A 97 -6.43 3.07 7.27
CA THR A 97 -5.33 4.05 7.15
C THR A 97 -5.35 4.83 5.85
N ARG A 98 -6.17 4.40 4.86
CA ARG A 98 -6.18 4.92 3.48
C ARG A 98 -4.82 4.84 2.79
N GLU A 99 -4.00 3.88 3.18
CA GLU A 99 -2.61 3.77 2.76
C GLU A 99 -2.16 2.31 2.69
N ALA A 100 -1.50 1.97 1.59
CA ALA A 100 -0.85 0.68 1.35
C ALA A 100 0.54 0.90 0.76
N TRP A 101 1.43 -0.07 0.93
CA TRP A 101 2.81 0.01 0.45
C TRP A 101 3.11 -1.14 -0.50
N LEU A 102 3.80 -0.85 -1.60
CA LEU A 102 4.23 -1.84 -2.59
C LEU A 102 5.63 -1.44 -3.08
N GLN A 103 6.60 -2.35 -2.96
CA GLN A 103 8.02 -2.08 -3.30
C GLN A 103 8.57 -0.81 -2.63
N GLY A 104 8.23 -0.61 -1.35
CA GLY A 104 8.66 0.58 -0.59
C GLY A 104 7.99 1.89 -1.02
N ILE A 105 7.05 1.87 -1.97
CA ILE A 105 6.31 3.06 -2.43
C ILE A 105 4.90 3.09 -1.80
N PRO A 106 4.48 4.24 -1.22
CA PRO A 106 3.15 4.38 -0.63
C PRO A 106 2.09 4.72 -1.67
N PHE A 107 0.91 4.13 -1.53
CA PHE A 107 -0.27 4.32 -2.36
C PHE A 107 -1.49 4.62 -1.50
N TYR A 108 -2.29 5.59 -1.94
CA TYR A 108 -3.66 5.76 -1.46
C TYR A 108 -4.50 4.55 -1.87
N VAL A 109 -5.35 4.09 -0.96
CA VAL A 109 -6.28 3.00 -1.23
C VAL A 109 -7.58 3.15 -0.44
N ASP A 110 -8.69 2.80 -1.08
CA ASP A 110 -9.97 2.59 -0.41
C ASP A 110 -10.76 1.45 -1.09
N GLU A 111 -11.99 1.22 -0.62
CA GLU A 111 -12.83 0.09 -1.02
C GLU A 111 -13.21 0.07 -2.51
N ARG A 112 -12.91 1.13 -3.27
CA ARG A 112 -13.15 1.19 -4.72
C ARG A 112 -12.12 0.38 -5.53
N SER A 113 -11.02 -0.04 -4.90
CA SER A 113 -9.94 -0.81 -5.53
C SER A 113 -9.38 -1.85 -4.56
N ILE A 114 -8.77 -2.91 -5.07
CA ILE A 114 -8.09 -3.90 -4.23
C ILE A 114 -6.85 -3.31 -3.55
N VAL A 115 -6.52 -3.76 -2.33
CA VAL A 115 -5.24 -3.45 -1.70
C VAL A 115 -4.09 -3.95 -2.61
N PRO A 116 -3.16 -3.08 -3.01
CA PRO A 116 -2.14 -3.40 -4.01
C PRO A 116 -1.23 -4.51 -3.51
N ARG A 117 -1.23 -5.63 -4.24
CA ARG A 117 -0.34 -6.77 -4.07
C ARG A 117 -0.11 -7.39 -5.44
N SER A 118 1.13 -7.47 -5.88
CA SER A 118 1.47 -8.10 -7.15
C SER A 118 2.92 -8.53 -7.18
N PHE A 119 3.19 -9.77 -7.60
CA PHE A 119 4.56 -10.24 -7.87
C PHE A 119 5.19 -9.51 -9.06
N ILE A 120 4.38 -8.91 -9.95
CA ILE A 120 4.87 -8.09 -11.06
C ILE A 120 5.65 -6.88 -10.53
N ALA A 121 5.31 -6.36 -9.35
CA ALA A 121 6.00 -5.22 -8.77
C ALA A 121 7.48 -5.50 -8.51
N GLU A 122 7.82 -6.72 -8.07
CA GLU A 122 9.21 -7.15 -7.87
C GLU A 122 9.96 -7.24 -9.20
N LEU A 123 9.33 -7.79 -10.24
CA LEU A 123 9.89 -7.84 -11.59
C LEU A 123 10.18 -6.44 -12.17
N ILE A 124 9.32 -5.46 -11.88
CA ILE A 124 9.54 -4.06 -12.26
C ILE A 124 10.76 -3.50 -11.53
N ALA A 125 10.83 -3.68 -10.21
CA ALA A 125 11.90 -3.15 -9.36
C ALA A 125 13.28 -3.75 -9.73
N ASP A 126 13.31 -5.02 -10.12
CA ASP A 126 14.53 -5.73 -10.50
C ASP A 126 14.98 -5.48 -11.95
N GLY A 127 14.24 -4.66 -12.73
CA GLY A 127 14.57 -4.39 -14.13
C GLY A 127 14.37 -5.61 -15.03
N ALA A 128 13.48 -6.54 -14.67
CA ALA A 128 13.30 -7.80 -15.39
C ALA A 128 12.86 -7.61 -16.85
N PHE A 129 12.36 -6.42 -17.22
CA PHE A 129 11.92 -6.14 -18.58
C PHE A 129 13.04 -5.61 -19.47
N ASP A 130 14.17 -5.16 -18.92
CA ASP A 130 15.26 -4.46 -19.63
C ASP A 130 15.73 -5.22 -20.87
N GLY A 131 15.88 -6.54 -20.76
CA GLY A 131 16.33 -7.40 -21.86
C GLY A 131 15.35 -7.53 -23.02
N TRP A 132 14.09 -7.13 -22.84
CA TRP A 132 13.04 -7.14 -23.87
C TRP A 132 12.77 -5.76 -24.46
N LEU A 133 13.30 -4.70 -23.84
CA LEU A 133 13.13 -3.33 -24.29
C LEU A 133 14.22 -2.95 -25.29
N SER A 134 13.86 -2.03 -26.18
CA SER A 134 14.79 -1.39 -27.10
C SER A 134 14.64 0.12 -27.01
N GLU A 135 15.54 0.87 -27.65
CA GLU A 135 15.42 2.34 -27.76
C GLU A 135 14.10 2.80 -28.42
N LYS A 136 13.36 1.90 -29.07
CA LYS A 136 12.06 2.18 -29.69
C LYS A 136 10.86 1.85 -28.80
N SER A 137 11.10 1.22 -27.65
CA SER A 137 10.04 0.90 -26.70
C SER A 137 9.63 2.17 -25.97
N HIS A 138 8.35 2.52 -26.07
CA HIS A 138 7.83 3.78 -25.52
C HIS A 138 6.44 3.66 -24.89
N ALA A 139 5.74 2.53 -25.05
CA ALA A 139 4.34 2.41 -24.63
C ALA A 139 4.09 1.12 -23.83
N PHE A 140 3.76 1.26 -22.54
CA PHE A 140 3.33 0.15 -21.68
C PHE A 140 1.83 0.24 -21.38
N LEU A 141 1.21 -0.91 -21.18
CA LEU A 141 -0.15 -1.05 -20.67
C LEU A 141 -0.12 -1.76 -19.33
N ASP A 142 -0.75 -1.17 -18.31
CA ASP A 142 -1.18 -1.84 -17.09
C ASP A 142 -2.69 -2.12 -17.21
N LEU A 143 -3.03 -3.36 -17.58
CA LEU A 143 -4.40 -3.81 -17.78
C LEU A 143 -4.99 -4.33 -16.46
N CYS A 144 -6.23 -3.94 -16.16
CA CYS A 144 -6.86 -4.08 -14.85
C CYS A 144 -6.06 -3.31 -13.77
N THR A 145 -5.75 -2.04 -14.06
CA THR A 145 -4.81 -1.22 -13.28
C THR A 145 -5.25 -0.99 -11.83
N GLY A 146 -6.55 -1.13 -11.52
CA GLY A 146 -7.08 -0.96 -10.18
C GLY A 146 -6.76 0.41 -9.60
N ASN A 147 -5.93 0.45 -8.55
CA ASN A 147 -5.48 1.70 -7.91
C ASN A 147 -4.27 2.36 -8.59
N GLY A 148 -3.83 1.86 -9.75
CA GLY A 148 -2.71 2.42 -10.52
C GLY A 148 -1.32 2.03 -10.02
N SER A 149 -1.18 1.09 -9.07
CA SER A 149 0.12 0.84 -8.44
C SER A 149 1.17 0.33 -9.42
N LEU A 150 0.82 -0.60 -10.32
CA LEU A 150 1.77 -1.11 -11.31
C LEU A 150 2.08 -0.05 -12.38
N ALA A 151 1.08 0.70 -12.85
CA ALA A 151 1.29 1.82 -13.76
C ALA A 151 2.29 2.86 -13.20
N VAL A 152 2.15 3.22 -11.93
CA VAL A 152 3.07 4.13 -11.22
C VAL A 152 4.47 3.54 -11.12
N LEU A 153 4.59 2.28 -10.67
CA LEU A 153 5.90 1.63 -10.54
C LEU A 153 6.61 1.52 -11.89
N CYS A 154 5.89 1.20 -12.97
CA CYS A 154 6.46 1.19 -14.32
C CYS A 154 6.94 2.58 -14.74
N ALA A 155 6.14 3.63 -14.55
CA ALA A 155 6.55 4.98 -14.93
C ALA A 155 7.75 5.50 -14.11
N MET A 156 7.91 5.05 -12.86
CA MET A 156 9.09 5.34 -12.04
C MET A 156 10.33 4.56 -12.50
N ALA A 157 10.19 3.27 -12.80
CA ALA A 157 11.30 2.40 -13.20
C ALA A 157 11.79 2.68 -14.63
N TYR A 158 10.90 3.14 -15.52
CA TYR A 158 11.20 3.37 -16.94
C TYR A 158 10.90 4.83 -17.35
N PRO A 159 11.84 5.78 -17.11
CA PRO A 159 11.64 7.21 -17.33
C PRO A 159 11.39 7.65 -18.78
N ASP A 160 11.49 6.76 -19.76
CA ASP A 160 11.24 7.03 -21.19
C ASP A 160 9.96 6.34 -21.73
N ILE A 161 9.29 5.53 -20.91
CA ILE A 161 8.03 4.85 -21.24
C ILE A 161 6.77 5.63 -20.82
N GLN A 162 5.87 5.88 -21.76
CA GLN A 162 4.49 6.29 -21.48
C GLN A 162 3.67 5.06 -21.05
N VAL A 163 2.93 5.19 -19.96
CA VAL A 163 2.13 4.10 -19.40
C VAL A 163 0.65 4.41 -19.56
N THR A 164 -0.12 3.43 -19.99
CA THR A 164 -1.58 3.48 -19.96
C THR A 164 -2.08 2.54 -18.87
N GLY A 165 -2.81 3.06 -17.88
CA GLY A 165 -3.55 2.25 -16.92
C GLY A 165 -4.99 2.09 -17.40
N ALA A 166 -5.43 0.85 -17.62
CA ALA A 166 -6.78 0.56 -18.08
C ALA A 166 -7.56 -0.28 -17.06
N ASP A 167 -8.80 0.10 -16.77
CA ASP A 167 -9.69 -0.66 -15.90
C ASP A 167 -11.14 -0.54 -16.36
N ILE A 168 -11.97 -1.54 -16.08
CA ILE A 168 -13.42 -1.47 -16.34
C ILE A 168 -14.14 -0.60 -15.31
N SER A 169 -13.53 -0.43 -14.12
CA SER A 169 -14.11 0.33 -13.01
C SER A 169 -13.64 1.78 -13.03
N SER A 170 -14.52 2.69 -13.43
CA SER A 170 -14.30 4.14 -13.28
C SER A 170 -14.04 4.55 -11.82
N ALA A 171 -14.62 3.83 -10.86
CA ALA A 171 -14.37 4.06 -9.43
C ALA A 171 -12.93 3.69 -9.03
N ALA A 172 -12.38 2.61 -9.58
CA ALA A 172 -10.98 2.23 -9.38
C ALA A 172 -10.04 3.23 -10.06
N LEU A 173 -10.36 3.66 -11.29
CA LEU A 173 -9.61 4.70 -11.99
C LEU A 173 -9.57 6.03 -11.24
N ALA A 174 -10.63 6.39 -10.50
CA ALA A 174 -10.60 7.55 -9.62
C ALA A 174 -9.59 7.40 -8.46
N VAL A 175 -9.38 6.18 -7.94
CA VAL A 175 -8.30 5.89 -6.97
C VAL A 175 -6.94 5.93 -7.66
N ALA A 176 -6.82 5.37 -8.87
CA ALA A 176 -5.60 5.43 -9.66
C ALA A 176 -5.17 6.88 -9.92
N GLN A 177 -6.10 7.76 -10.26
CA GLN A 177 -5.81 9.18 -10.47
C GLN A 177 -5.21 9.83 -9.21
N ILE A 178 -5.74 9.53 -8.01
CA ILE A 178 -5.17 10.03 -6.74
C ILE A 178 -3.69 9.60 -6.61
N ASN A 179 -3.36 8.37 -6.99
CA ASN A 179 -1.99 7.86 -6.92
C ASN A 179 -1.07 8.45 -8.00
N VAL A 180 -1.57 8.61 -9.23
CA VAL A 180 -0.84 9.30 -10.31
C VAL A 180 -0.52 10.75 -9.89
N ASP A 181 -1.48 11.44 -9.29
CA ASP A 181 -1.32 12.80 -8.75
C ASP A 181 -0.31 12.84 -7.60
N LYS A 182 -0.46 11.94 -6.61
CA LYS A 182 0.43 11.80 -5.44
C LYS A 182 1.89 11.68 -5.85
N HIS A 183 2.15 10.93 -6.93
CA HIS A 183 3.50 10.67 -7.44
C HIS A 183 3.91 11.59 -8.60
N GLN A 184 3.08 12.56 -8.98
CA GLN A 184 3.35 13.59 -10.00
C GLN A 184 3.60 13.02 -11.42
N LEU A 185 2.91 11.93 -11.77
CA LEU A 185 3.12 11.19 -13.01
C LEU A 185 2.05 11.45 -14.08
N ASN A 186 1.27 12.53 -13.95
CA ASN A 186 0.19 12.89 -14.89
C ASN A 186 0.63 13.05 -16.35
N HIS A 187 1.89 13.40 -16.58
CA HIS A 187 2.46 13.56 -17.93
C HIS A 187 3.03 12.25 -18.51
N ARG A 188 2.99 11.17 -17.73
CA ARG A 188 3.55 9.85 -18.02
C ARG A 188 2.52 8.74 -18.00
N ILE A 189 1.41 8.95 -17.31
CA ILE A 189 0.37 7.96 -17.10
C ILE A 189 -0.95 8.50 -17.63
N GLN A 190 -1.55 7.76 -18.57
CA GLN A 190 -2.91 7.99 -19.01
C GLN A 190 -3.82 6.90 -18.43
N LEU A 191 -4.97 7.29 -17.88
CA LEU A 191 -5.98 6.38 -17.36
C LEU A 191 -7.15 6.27 -18.34
N ILE A 192 -7.58 5.04 -18.66
CA ILE A 192 -8.63 4.76 -19.64
C ILE A 192 -9.62 3.75 -19.08
N GLU A 193 -10.91 4.07 -19.14
CA GLU A 193 -11.97 3.09 -18.86
C GLU A 193 -12.10 2.13 -20.06
N SER A 194 -11.89 0.84 -19.82
CA SER A 194 -11.92 -0.19 -20.86
C SER A 194 -12.28 -1.55 -20.31
N ASP A 195 -13.18 -2.26 -21.00
CA ASP A 195 -13.39 -3.70 -20.79
C ASP A 195 -12.30 -4.47 -21.53
N GLY A 196 -11.30 -4.93 -20.78
CA GLY A 196 -10.12 -5.56 -21.34
C GLY A 196 -9.43 -4.61 -22.33
N LEU A 197 -9.21 -5.09 -23.56
CA LEU A 197 -8.55 -4.31 -24.62
C LEU A 197 -9.53 -3.52 -25.50
N GLN A 198 -10.84 -3.59 -25.28
CA GLN A 198 -11.84 -3.04 -26.21
C GLN A 198 -11.75 -1.52 -26.39
N GLY A 199 -11.40 -0.78 -25.34
CA GLY A 199 -11.22 0.68 -25.36
C GLY A 199 -9.85 1.15 -25.84
N LEU A 200 -8.95 0.22 -26.22
CA LEU A 200 -7.55 0.53 -26.52
C LEU A 200 -7.26 0.37 -28.01
N GLN A 201 -6.85 1.46 -28.66
CA GLN A 201 -6.56 1.49 -30.10
C GLN A 201 -5.06 1.47 -30.42
N GLN A 202 -4.21 1.78 -29.44
CA GLN A 202 -2.77 1.82 -29.62
C GLN A 202 -2.12 0.45 -29.43
N LYS A 203 -0.92 0.29 -30.00
CA LYS A 203 -0.07 -0.87 -29.73
C LYS A 203 0.82 -0.58 -28.53
N PHE A 204 1.14 -1.62 -27.78
CA PHE A 204 2.00 -1.55 -26.61
C PHE A 204 3.22 -2.46 -26.79
N ASP A 205 4.35 -2.01 -26.29
CA ASP A 205 5.60 -2.75 -26.26
C ASP A 205 5.61 -3.77 -25.11
N CYS A 206 4.90 -3.47 -24.03
CA CYS A 206 4.70 -4.36 -22.88
C CYS A 206 3.25 -4.24 -22.37
N ILE A 207 2.63 -5.38 -22.08
CA ILE A 207 1.33 -5.44 -21.41
C ILE A 207 1.51 -6.18 -20.10
N LEU A 208 1.33 -5.46 -19.00
CA LEU A 208 1.19 -5.98 -17.65
C LEU A 208 -0.29 -6.21 -17.38
N CYS A 209 -0.63 -7.27 -16.67
CA CYS A 209 -2.01 -7.54 -16.29
C CYS A 209 -2.04 -8.32 -14.99
N ASN A 210 -2.71 -7.76 -13.98
CA ASN A 210 -2.99 -8.44 -12.71
C ASN A 210 -4.52 -8.55 -12.53
N PRO A 211 -5.21 -9.36 -13.35
CA PRO A 211 -6.67 -9.41 -13.37
C PRO A 211 -7.20 -10.18 -12.15
N PRO A 212 -8.51 -10.15 -11.87
CA PRO A 212 -9.11 -11.10 -10.94
C PRO A 212 -8.91 -12.54 -11.42
N TYR A 213 -8.23 -13.37 -10.63
CA TYR A 213 -7.95 -14.78 -10.94
C TYR A 213 -8.37 -15.76 -9.84
N VAL A 214 -9.05 -15.28 -8.80
CA VAL A 214 -9.57 -16.13 -7.72
C VAL A 214 -10.96 -16.62 -8.10
N CYS A 215 -11.16 -17.94 -8.03
CA CYS A 215 -12.46 -18.56 -8.29
C CYS A 215 -13.47 -18.20 -7.19
N GLU A 216 -14.76 -18.03 -7.54
CA GLU A 216 -15.86 -17.76 -6.60
C GLU A 216 -15.96 -18.74 -5.41
N ALA A 217 -15.39 -19.94 -5.53
CA ALA A 217 -15.47 -21.01 -4.53
C ALA A 217 -14.35 -20.98 -3.46
N SER A 218 -13.54 -19.92 -3.40
CA SER A 218 -12.40 -19.80 -2.47
C SER A 218 -12.74 -19.09 -1.17
#